data_AF-A0A0C9XMC8-F1
#
_entry.id   AF-A0A0C9XMC8-F1
#
_cell.length_a   1.000
_cell.length_b   1.000
_cell.length_c   1.000
_cell.angle_alpha   90.00
_cell.angle_beta   90.00
_cell.angle_gamma   90.00
#
_symmetry.space_group_name_H-M   'P 1'
#
loop_
_entity.id
_entity.type
_entity.pdbx_description
1 polymer ?
#
loop_
_entity_poly.entity_id
_entity_poly.type
_entity_poly.pdbx_seq_one_letter_code
_entity_poly.pdbx_strand_id
1 'polypeptide(L)'
;MKEKLACSRCISSGAECQTTTTRKSCDRCTKQKVSCSLVKAPPSHQTSLQLFGRSGVTQAEVSTSSQQHGRNVEREIGGSANDRSATEWETLMKERKAKQRATEEVSQLRYELNTLRRNIDARYVKKEIHERQTAQLQGRIQKLEEDLLTEERNTLSLQLRIDGEVDKLEDILYLKESDGRVQQLVKESHNGLKKIVREIKAARPSDSQVMKNILSITKRGFQQDEGGGEDDGDVIRVNKHQRIE
;
A
#
# COMPACT_ATOMS: atom_id res chain seq x y z
N MET A 1 4.54 10.35 14.40
CA MET A 1 3.92 11.54 13.76
C MET A 1 2.41 11.42 13.91
N LYS A 2 1.72 12.42 14.48
CA LYS A 2 0.24 12.38 14.60
C LYS A 2 -0.37 12.70 13.23
N GLU A 3 -1.13 11.76 12.66
CA GLU A 3 -1.81 11.95 11.38
C GLU A 3 -2.86 13.08 11.52
N LYS A 4 -2.71 14.16 10.75
CA LYS A 4 -3.70 15.25 10.73
C LYS A 4 -4.89 14.85 9.87
N LEU A 5 -6.07 14.75 10.47
CA LEU A 5 -7.35 14.52 9.79
C LEU A 5 -7.96 15.86 9.36
N ALA A 6 -8.47 15.93 8.12
CA ALA A 6 -9.16 17.11 7.59
C ALA A 6 -10.48 16.69 6.94
N CYS A 7 -11.54 17.50 7.05
CA CYS A 7 -12.81 17.19 6.39
C CYS A 7 -12.81 17.62 4.91
N SER A 8 -13.57 16.91 4.08
CA SER A 8 -13.69 17.16 2.63
C SER A 8 -13.99 18.62 2.30
N ARG A 9 -14.90 19.26 3.05
CA ARG A 9 -15.27 20.68 2.87
C ARG A 9 -14.12 21.64 3.16
N CYS A 10 -13.30 21.37 4.17
CA CYS A 10 -12.14 22.23 4.47
C CYS A 10 -11.06 22.07 3.41
N ILE A 11 -10.86 20.84 2.90
CA ILE A 11 -9.95 20.57 1.77
C ILE A 11 -10.41 21.33 0.52
N SER A 12 -11.70 21.23 0.14
CA SER A 12 -12.22 21.91 -1.05
C SER A 12 -12.21 23.44 -0.96
N SER A 13 -12.22 24.00 0.25
CA SER A 13 -12.21 25.46 0.48
C SER A 13 -10.83 26.01 0.83
N GLY A 14 -9.79 25.17 0.91
CA GLY A 14 -8.44 25.59 1.30
C GLY A 14 -8.36 26.17 2.73
N ALA A 15 -9.34 25.90 3.57
CA ALA A 15 -9.45 26.46 4.92
C ALA A 15 -8.85 25.52 5.97
N GLU A 16 -8.32 26.09 7.05
CA GLU A 16 -7.76 25.32 8.15
C GLU A 16 -8.84 24.44 8.82
N CYS A 17 -8.57 23.14 8.92
CA CYS A 17 -9.48 22.17 9.51
C CYS A 17 -9.04 21.85 10.93
N GLN A 18 -9.60 22.56 11.92
CA GLN A 18 -9.35 22.27 13.32
C GLN A 18 -10.25 21.11 13.77
N THR A 19 -9.60 20.02 14.18
CA THR A 19 -10.24 18.84 14.78
C THR A 19 -9.63 18.62 16.16
N THR A 20 -10.46 18.59 17.20
CA THR A 20 -10.04 18.12 18.52
C THR A 20 -10.07 16.60 18.52
N THR A 21 -9.09 15.97 19.17
CA THR A 21 -8.81 14.52 19.08
C THR A 21 -9.98 13.63 19.52
N THR A 22 -10.98 14.22 20.17
CA THR A 22 -12.17 13.57 20.72
C THR A 22 -13.44 13.78 19.89
N ARG A 23 -13.43 14.62 18.84
CA ARG A 23 -14.63 14.94 18.06
C ARG A 23 -14.62 14.33 16.66
N LYS A 24 -15.73 13.69 16.29
CA LYS A 24 -15.99 13.15 14.94
C LYS A 24 -16.31 14.23 13.89
N SER A 25 -16.27 15.51 14.26
CA SER A 25 -16.57 16.64 13.38
C SER A 25 -15.59 17.79 13.61
N CYS A 26 -15.26 18.53 12.55
CA CYS A 26 -14.47 19.76 12.68
C CYS A 26 -15.33 20.92 13.20
N ASP A 27 -14.68 21.92 13.79
CA ASP A 27 -15.38 23.06 14.41
C ASP A 27 -16.22 23.85 13.40
N ARG A 28 -15.78 23.91 12.14
CA ARG A 28 -16.50 24.61 11.07
C ARG A 28 -17.82 23.91 10.71
N CYS A 29 -17.81 22.59 10.57
CA CYS A 29 -19.02 21.80 10.34
C CYS A 29 -19.95 21.83 11.55
N THR A 30 -19.39 21.84 12.76
CA THR A 30 -20.15 21.92 14.01
C THR A 30 -20.87 23.27 14.13
N LYS A 31 -20.19 24.38 13.84
CA LYS A 31 -20.80 25.73 13.83
C LYS A 31 -21.91 25.87 12.80
N GLN A 32 -21.76 25.22 11.64
CA GLN A 32 -22.75 25.27 10.56
C GLN A 32 -23.86 24.21 10.68
N LYS A 33 -23.84 23.34 11.70
CA LYS A 33 -24.77 22.21 11.87
C LYS A 33 -24.89 21.32 10.63
N VAL A 34 -23.78 21.08 9.95
CA VAL A 34 -23.71 20.29 8.71
C VAL A 34 -22.90 19.02 8.93
N SER A 35 -23.21 17.97 8.15
CA SER A 35 -22.48 16.71 8.20
C SER A 35 -20.99 16.91 7.90
N CYS A 36 -20.15 16.20 8.67
CA CYS A 36 -18.70 16.29 8.56
C CYS A 36 -18.13 14.93 8.17
N SER A 37 -17.50 14.87 7.00
CA SER A 37 -16.79 13.67 6.55
C SER A 37 -15.29 13.91 6.69
N LEU A 38 -14.72 13.43 7.79
CA LEU A 38 -13.29 13.45 8.03
C LEU A 38 -12.61 12.43 7.11
N VAL A 39 -11.62 12.89 6.36
CA VAL A 39 -10.81 12.05 5.47
C VAL A 39 -9.33 12.24 5.81
N LYS A 40 -8.52 11.22 5.53
CA LYS A 40 -7.07 11.31 5.70
C LYS A 40 -6.54 12.32 4.67
N ALA A 41 -5.89 13.39 5.13
CA ALA A 41 -5.44 14.44 4.24
C ALA A 41 -4.30 13.91 3.33
N PRO A 42 -4.36 14.16 2.00
CA PRO A 42 -3.29 13.75 1.10
C PRO A 42 -1.96 14.47 1.41
N PRO A 43 -0.80 13.86 1.10
CA PRO A 43 0.52 14.37 1.50
C PRO A 43 0.81 15.81 1.03
N SER A 44 0.21 16.24 -0.08
CA SER A 44 0.35 17.57 -0.66
C SER A 44 -0.21 18.72 0.20
N HIS A 45 -1.02 18.42 1.23
CA HIS A 45 -1.57 19.42 2.15
C HIS A 45 -0.97 19.34 3.57
N GLN A 46 -0.07 18.39 3.84
CA GLN A 46 0.58 18.29 5.15
C GLN A 46 1.62 19.40 5.35
N THR A 47 2.26 19.84 4.26
CA THR A 47 3.27 20.92 4.27
C THR A 47 2.66 22.30 4.49
N SER A 48 1.42 22.52 4.05
CA SER A 48 0.71 23.81 4.21
C SER A 48 0.28 24.10 5.66
N LEU A 49 0.26 23.09 6.53
CA LEU A 49 -0.16 23.18 7.93
C LEU A 49 0.99 23.33 8.94
N GLN A 50 2.23 23.57 8.47
CA GLN A 50 3.36 23.92 9.34
C GLN A 50 3.89 25.34 9.13
N LEU A 51 3.50 26.06 8.06
CA LEU A 51 4.01 27.41 7.78
C LEU A 51 3.20 28.57 8.36
N PHE A 52 2.02 28.34 8.93
CA PHE A 52 1.20 29.42 9.53
C PHE A 52 1.33 29.56 11.05
N GLY A 53 2.29 28.86 11.67
CA GLY A 53 2.46 28.84 13.13
C GLY A 53 3.45 29.85 13.71
N ARG A 54 4.17 30.65 12.89
CA ARG A 54 5.12 31.67 13.38
C ARG A 54 5.27 32.80 12.37
N SER A 55 5.23 34.03 12.90
CA SER A 55 5.28 35.34 12.20
C SER A 55 3.90 35.74 11.70
N GLY A 56 3.21 36.67 12.37
CA GLY A 56 3.71 38.02 12.58
C GLY A 56 3.24 38.83 11.39
N VAL A 57 2.16 39.58 11.60
CA VAL A 57 1.55 40.52 10.66
C VAL A 57 2.62 41.31 9.92
N THR A 58 2.63 41.21 8.59
CA THR A 58 3.05 42.32 7.73
C THR A 58 2.10 42.38 6.54
N GLN A 59 1.19 43.36 6.60
CA GLN A 59 0.57 43.92 5.40
C GLN A 59 1.69 44.30 4.44
N ALA A 60 1.65 43.79 3.21
CA ALA A 60 2.34 44.43 2.12
C ALA A 60 1.56 45.70 1.78
N GLU A 61 1.84 46.78 2.52
CA GLU A 61 1.57 48.12 2.06
C GLU A 61 2.42 48.36 0.81
N VAL A 62 1.74 48.60 -0.31
CA VAL A 62 2.37 49.15 -1.51
C VAL A 62 2.74 50.60 -1.19
N SER A 63 3.91 50.76 -0.57
CA SER A 63 4.56 52.05 -0.39
C SER A 63 5.14 52.50 -1.74
N THR A 64 4.44 53.40 -2.41
CA THR A 64 5.01 54.19 -3.51
C THR A 64 6.04 55.16 -2.92
N SER A 65 7.29 54.71 -2.82
CA SER A 65 8.43 55.56 -2.49
C SER A 65 8.71 56.51 -3.66
N SER A 66 8.15 57.70 -3.58
CA SER A 66 8.52 58.85 -4.41
C SER A 66 9.90 59.35 -3.95
N GLN A 67 10.96 58.82 -4.56
CA GLN A 67 12.31 59.37 -4.41
C GLN A 67 12.41 60.62 -5.30
N GLN A 68 12.26 61.79 -4.66
CA GLN A 68 12.73 63.05 -5.21
C GLN A 68 14.26 62.98 -5.31
N HIS A 69 14.77 62.80 -6.53
CA HIS A 69 16.10 63.28 -6.88
C HIS A 69 15.93 64.59 -7.63
N GLY A 70 16.28 65.68 -6.95
CA GLY A 70 16.48 66.96 -7.57
C GLY A 70 17.61 66.85 -8.60
N ARG A 71 17.26 66.96 -9.86
CA ARG A 71 18.14 67.50 -10.90
C ARG A 71 17.38 68.63 -11.57
N ASN A 72 17.82 69.85 -11.29
CA ASN A 72 17.57 71.00 -12.14
C ASN A 72 18.10 70.64 -13.54
N VAL A 73 17.19 70.52 -14.50
CA VAL A 73 17.51 70.68 -15.91
C VAL A 73 16.59 71.78 -16.41
N GLU A 74 17.24 72.79 -16.97
CA GLU A 74 16.64 74.03 -17.40
C GLU A 74 15.47 73.79 -18.34
N ARG A 75 14.41 74.52 -18.07
CA ARG A 75 13.15 74.49 -18.77
C ARG A 75 13.31 75.29 -20.07
N GLU A 76 13.68 74.65 -21.16
CA GLU A 76 13.37 75.17 -22.50
C GLU A 76 11.87 74.95 -22.75
N ILE A 77 11.07 76.00 -22.49
CA ILE A 77 9.67 76.06 -22.89
C ILE A 77 9.65 76.31 -24.40
N GLY A 78 9.60 75.22 -25.16
CA GLY A 78 9.44 75.24 -26.60
C GLY A 78 8.75 73.97 -27.10
N GLY A 79 7.71 73.50 -26.41
CA GLY A 79 6.92 72.34 -26.82
C GLY A 79 5.46 72.72 -27.02
N SER A 80 4.96 72.59 -28.24
CA SER A 80 3.58 72.88 -28.61
C SER A 80 2.62 71.98 -27.83
N ALA A 81 1.48 72.51 -27.37
CA ALA A 81 0.47 71.73 -26.64
C ALA A 81 -0.03 70.50 -27.42
N ASN A 82 0.12 70.51 -28.74
CA ASN A 82 -0.17 69.36 -29.61
C ASN A 82 0.76 68.16 -29.35
N ASP A 83 2.04 68.37 -29.05
CA ASP A 83 3.01 67.27 -28.93
C ASP A 83 2.84 66.45 -27.64
N ARG A 84 2.41 67.11 -26.56
CA ARG A 84 2.10 66.43 -25.28
C ARG A 84 0.91 65.48 -25.42
N SER A 85 -0.14 65.92 -26.12
CA SER A 85 -1.32 65.08 -26.38
C SER A 85 -0.99 63.83 -27.20
N ALA A 86 -0.09 63.95 -28.18
CA ALA A 86 0.34 62.82 -29.01
C ALA A 86 1.09 61.76 -28.19
N THR A 87 1.99 62.19 -27.29
CA THR A 87 2.74 61.27 -26.41
C THR A 87 1.84 60.55 -25.42
N GLU A 88 0.84 61.24 -24.85
CA GLU A 88 -0.15 60.62 -23.96
C GLU A 88 -0.99 59.56 -24.68
N TRP A 89 -1.48 59.86 -25.89
CA TRP A 89 -2.20 58.88 -26.72
C TRP A 89 -1.34 57.65 -27.07
N GLU A 90 -0.06 57.85 -27.36
CA GLU A 90 0.85 56.75 -27.65
C GLU A 90 1.07 55.83 -26.43
N THR A 91 1.23 56.42 -25.23
CA THR A 91 1.37 55.65 -23.99
C THR A 91 0.10 54.85 -23.67
N LEU A 92 -1.08 55.46 -23.80
CA LEU A 92 -2.37 54.79 -23.60
C LEU A 92 -2.58 53.62 -24.57
N MET A 93 -2.17 53.78 -25.83
CA MET A 93 -2.27 52.70 -26.82
C MET A 93 -1.30 51.55 -26.54
N LYS A 94 -0.09 51.85 -26.04
CA LYS A 94 0.87 50.84 -25.59
C LYS A 94 0.34 50.08 -24.37
N GLU A 95 -0.22 50.79 -23.39
CA GLU A 95 -0.82 50.17 -22.20
C GLU A 95 -2.02 49.30 -22.56
N ARG A 96 -2.91 49.76 -23.44
CA ARG A 96 -4.05 48.97 -23.93
C ARG A 96 -3.57 47.69 -24.63
N LYS A 97 -2.55 47.76 -25.48
CA LYS A 97 -1.96 46.59 -26.13
C LYS A 97 -1.33 45.63 -25.12
N ALA A 98 -0.63 46.14 -24.11
CA ALA A 98 -0.05 45.32 -23.05
C ALA A 98 -1.13 44.62 -22.22
N LYS A 99 -2.19 45.34 -21.86
CA LYS A 99 -3.35 44.79 -21.15
C LYS A 99 -4.05 43.70 -21.96
N GLN A 100 -4.19 43.89 -23.27
CA GLN A 100 -4.79 42.88 -24.14
C GLN A 100 -3.95 41.59 -24.17
N ARG A 101 -2.63 41.69 -24.33
CA ARG A 101 -1.74 40.51 -24.28
C ARG A 101 -1.83 39.80 -22.93
N ALA A 102 -1.82 40.54 -21.83
CA ALA A 102 -1.98 39.97 -20.50
C ALA A 102 -3.33 39.24 -20.34
N THR A 103 -4.43 39.77 -20.91
CA THR A 103 -5.72 39.07 -20.88
C THR A 103 -5.73 37.79 -21.72
N GLU A 104 -5.07 37.80 -22.87
CA GLU A 104 -4.91 36.62 -23.73
C GLU A 104 -4.08 35.54 -23.03
N GLU A 105 -2.94 35.90 -22.44
CA GLU A 105 -2.10 34.99 -21.64
C GLU A 105 -2.86 34.41 -20.44
N VAL A 106 -3.61 35.23 -19.71
CA VAL A 106 -4.45 34.75 -18.60
C VAL A 106 -5.52 33.77 -19.10
N SER A 107 -6.12 34.01 -20.26
CA SER A 107 -7.11 33.11 -20.84
C SER A 107 -6.49 31.76 -21.24
N GLN A 108 -5.28 31.78 -21.81
CA GLN A 108 -4.52 30.60 -22.19
C GLN A 108 -4.13 29.78 -20.95
N LEU A 109 -3.57 30.41 -19.93
CA LEU A 109 -3.21 29.76 -18.67
C LEU A 109 -4.42 29.14 -17.97
N ARG A 110 -5.59 29.80 -18.01
CA ARG A 110 -6.84 29.23 -17.48
C ARG A 110 -7.28 27.99 -18.25
N TYR A 111 -7.13 27.99 -19.57
CA TYR A 111 -7.44 26.82 -20.40
C TYR A 111 -6.52 25.64 -20.07
N GLU A 112 -5.22 25.89 -19.98
CA GLU A 112 -4.22 24.88 -19.63
C GLU A 112 -4.45 24.32 -18.23
N LEU A 113 -4.71 25.17 -17.24
CA LEU A 113 -5.00 24.76 -15.87
C LEU A 113 -6.25 23.87 -15.79
N ASN A 114 -7.31 24.21 -16.53
CA ASN A 114 -8.51 23.37 -16.60
C ASN A 114 -8.24 22.02 -17.26
N THR A 115 -7.41 21.99 -18.30
CA THR A 115 -7.02 20.76 -19.00
C THR A 115 -6.19 19.86 -18.08
N LEU A 116 -5.20 20.43 -17.39
CA LEU A 116 -4.39 19.71 -16.40
C LEU A 116 -5.25 19.15 -15.27
N ARG A 117 -6.22 19.94 -14.77
CA ARG A 117 -7.15 19.47 -13.75
C ARG A 117 -7.96 18.24 -14.20
N ARG A 118 -8.55 18.28 -15.40
CA ARG A 118 -9.28 17.13 -15.96
C ARG A 118 -8.37 15.90 -16.14
N ASN A 119 -7.13 16.12 -16.59
CA ASN A 119 -6.16 15.03 -16.73
C ASN A 119 -5.77 14.41 -15.39
N ILE A 120 -5.63 15.22 -14.34
CA ILE A 120 -5.38 14.77 -12.98
C ILE A 120 -6.57 13.95 -12.46
N ASP A 121 -7.79 14.46 -12.61
CA ASP A 121 -9.01 13.76 -12.20
C ASP A 121 -9.14 12.40 -12.91
N ALA A 122 -8.89 12.36 -14.23
CA ALA A 122 -8.91 11.12 -15.01
C ALA A 122 -7.83 10.12 -14.55
N ARG A 123 -6.64 10.60 -14.16
CA ARG A 123 -5.57 9.74 -13.61
C ARG A 123 -5.95 9.18 -12.25
N TYR A 124 -6.60 9.95 -11.38
CA TYR A 124 -7.09 9.46 -10.09
C TYR A 124 -8.12 8.35 -10.26
N VAL A 125 -9.08 8.53 -11.17
CA VAL A 125 -10.09 7.48 -11.46
C VAL A 125 -9.42 6.20 -11.97
N LYS A 126 -8.46 6.31 -12.90
CA LYS A 126 -7.71 5.14 -13.39
C LYS A 126 -6.94 4.45 -12.27
N LYS A 127 -6.30 5.22 -11.39
CA LYS A 127 -5.57 4.68 -10.23
C LYS A 127 -6.51 3.90 -9.31
N GLU A 128 -7.69 4.46 -9.00
CA GLU A 128 -8.67 3.80 -8.14
C GLU A 128 -9.17 2.47 -8.76
N ILE A 129 -9.39 2.44 -10.08
CA ILE A 129 -9.75 1.19 -10.79
C ILE A 129 -8.64 0.15 -10.66
N HIS A 130 -7.38 0.54 -10.88
CA HIS A 130 -6.26 -0.38 -10.74
C HIS A 130 -6.09 -0.87 -9.30
N GLU A 131 -6.21 -0.01 -8.30
CA GLU A 131 -6.14 -0.40 -6.89
C GLU A 131 -7.23 -1.43 -6.53
N ARG A 132 -8.46 -1.25 -7.04
CA ARG A 132 -9.54 -2.24 -6.86
C ARG A 132 -9.24 -3.57 -7.56
N GLN A 133 -8.73 -3.53 -8.79
CA GLN A 133 -8.33 -4.74 -9.52
C GLN A 133 -7.21 -5.49 -8.80
N THR A 134 -6.20 -4.77 -8.29
CA THR A 134 -5.12 -5.37 -7.51
C THR A 134 -5.64 -6.03 -6.25
N ALA A 135 -6.52 -5.35 -5.49
CA ALA A 135 -7.13 -5.93 -4.30
C ALA A 135 -7.96 -7.20 -4.62
N GLN A 136 -8.71 -7.18 -5.72
CA GLN A 136 -9.47 -8.35 -6.16
C GLN A 136 -8.57 -9.53 -6.55
N LEU A 137 -7.48 -9.27 -7.28
CA LEU A 137 -6.53 -10.31 -7.66
C LEU A 137 -5.78 -10.86 -6.44
N GLN A 138 -5.38 -10.01 -5.50
CA GLN A 138 -4.78 -10.45 -4.23
C GLN A 138 -5.72 -11.35 -3.44
N GLY A 139 -7.01 -11.00 -3.33
CA GLY A 139 -7.99 -11.86 -2.67
C GLY A 139 -8.20 -13.20 -3.39
N ARG A 140 -8.17 -13.22 -4.72
CA ARG A 140 -8.25 -14.46 -5.50
C ARG A 140 -7.01 -15.35 -5.30
N ILE A 141 -5.82 -14.76 -5.25
CA ILE A 141 -4.57 -15.50 -5.00
C ILE A 141 -4.62 -16.12 -3.61
N GLN A 142 -4.98 -15.37 -2.57
CA GLN A 142 -5.10 -15.89 -1.21
C GLN A 142 -6.07 -17.06 -1.13
N LYS A 143 -7.24 -16.95 -1.77
CA LYS A 143 -8.20 -18.04 -1.82
C LYS A 143 -7.63 -19.29 -2.52
N LEU A 144 -6.95 -19.11 -3.65
CA LEU A 144 -6.33 -20.23 -4.36
C LEU A 144 -5.20 -20.89 -3.54
N GLU A 145 -4.45 -20.10 -2.77
CA GLU A 145 -3.44 -20.62 -1.85
C GLU A 145 -4.09 -21.45 -0.72
N GLU A 146 -5.20 -20.99 -0.14
CA GLU A 146 -5.96 -21.74 0.88
C GLU A 146 -6.58 -23.03 0.32
N ASP A 147 -7.18 -22.96 -0.87
CA ASP A 147 -7.77 -24.11 -1.56
C ASP A 147 -6.66 -25.14 -1.88
N LEU A 148 -5.50 -24.69 -2.40
CA LEU A 148 -4.36 -25.55 -2.69
C LEU A 148 -3.83 -26.23 -1.41
N LEU A 149 -3.66 -25.48 -0.31
CA LEU A 149 -3.22 -26.04 0.97
C LEU A 149 -4.19 -27.10 1.50
N THR A 150 -5.50 -26.89 1.28
CA THR A 150 -6.54 -27.84 1.68
C THR A 150 -6.44 -29.12 0.86
N GLU A 151 -6.31 -29.00 -0.47
CA GLU A 151 -6.14 -30.15 -1.36
C GLU A 151 -4.84 -30.92 -1.08
N GLU A 152 -3.74 -30.23 -0.79
CA GLU A 152 -2.49 -30.86 -0.37
C GLU A 152 -2.68 -31.68 0.92
N ARG A 153 -3.37 -31.13 1.92
CA ARG A 153 -3.68 -31.85 3.17
C ARG A 153 -4.56 -33.08 2.92
N ASN A 154 -5.59 -32.95 2.09
CA ASN A 154 -6.49 -34.05 1.74
C ASN A 154 -5.73 -35.18 1.05
N THR A 155 -4.90 -34.83 0.06
CA THR A 155 -4.04 -35.78 -0.67
C THR A 155 -3.08 -36.49 0.27
N LEU A 156 -2.50 -35.76 1.23
CA LEU A 156 -1.59 -36.34 2.21
C LEU A 156 -2.27 -37.28 3.19
N SER A 157 -3.45 -36.91 3.68
CA SER A 157 -4.27 -37.76 4.53
C SER A 157 -4.64 -39.07 3.83
N LEU A 158 -5.05 -39.00 2.56
CA LEU A 158 -5.33 -40.19 1.76
C LEU A 158 -4.08 -41.05 1.57
N GLN A 159 -2.92 -40.43 1.32
CA GLN A 159 -1.67 -41.18 1.18
C GLN A 159 -1.30 -41.95 2.45
N LEU A 160 -1.38 -41.31 3.61
CA LEU A 160 -1.03 -41.97 4.88
C LEU A 160 -1.94 -43.17 5.15
N ARG A 161 -3.22 -43.08 4.78
CA ARG A 161 -4.15 -44.22 4.84
C ARG A 161 -3.75 -45.33 3.89
N ILE A 162 -3.46 -45.00 2.63
CA ILE A 162 -3.02 -45.98 1.62
C ILE A 162 -1.72 -46.66 2.06
N ASP A 163 -0.76 -45.89 2.56
CA ASP A 163 0.51 -46.42 3.08
C ASP A 163 0.24 -47.43 4.20
N GLY A 164 -0.58 -47.08 5.18
CA GLY A 164 -0.95 -47.99 6.27
C GLY A 164 -1.68 -49.26 5.81
N GLU A 165 -2.53 -49.19 4.78
CA GLU A 165 -3.17 -50.38 4.20
C GLU A 165 -2.19 -51.25 3.41
N VAL A 166 -1.22 -50.64 2.71
CA VAL A 166 -0.14 -51.37 2.03
C VAL A 166 0.76 -52.08 3.05
N ASP A 167 1.08 -51.43 4.16
CA ASP A 167 1.88 -52.03 5.23
C ASP A 167 1.14 -53.22 5.89
N LYS A 168 -0.18 -53.12 6.12
CA LYS A 168 -0.98 -54.26 6.61
C LYS A 168 -0.96 -55.46 5.66
N LEU A 169 -0.92 -55.24 4.34
CA LEU A 169 -0.78 -56.34 3.37
C LEU A 169 0.58 -57.04 3.50
N GLU A 170 1.63 -56.31 3.88
CA GLU A 170 2.93 -56.88 4.19
C GLU A 170 2.85 -57.81 5.41
N ASP A 171 2.15 -57.41 6.48
CA ASP A 171 1.95 -58.25 7.67
C ASP A 171 1.19 -59.56 7.33
N ILE A 172 0.17 -59.47 6.48
CA ILE A 172 -0.62 -60.65 6.05
C ILE A 172 0.25 -61.64 5.25
N LEU A 173 1.20 -61.15 4.46
CA LEU A 173 2.13 -62.00 3.71
C LEU A 173 3.04 -62.84 4.62
N TYR A 174 3.25 -62.44 5.87
CA TYR A 174 4.05 -63.17 6.86
C TYR A 174 3.26 -64.19 7.68
N LEU A 175 1.93 -64.27 7.51
CA LEU A 175 1.13 -65.30 8.18
C LEU A 175 1.43 -66.69 7.59
N LYS A 176 1.91 -67.59 8.44
CA LYS A 176 2.49 -68.91 8.06
C LYS A 176 1.50 -69.95 7.53
N GLU A 177 0.20 -69.70 7.57
CA GLU A 177 -0.84 -70.72 7.34
C GLU A 177 -1.62 -70.58 6.01
N SER A 178 -1.26 -69.61 5.16
CA SER A 178 -1.94 -69.39 3.89
C SER A 178 -1.43 -70.28 2.74
N ASP A 179 -2.34 -70.72 1.87
CA ASP A 179 -2.04 -71.45 0.62
C ASP A 179 -0.97 -70.71 -0.21
N GLY A 180 0.06 -71.43 -0.66
CA GLY A 180 1.19 -70.86 -1.40
C GLY A 180 0.79 -70.16 -2.71
N ARG A 181 -0.31 -70.57 -3.35
CA ARG A 181 -0.86 -69.85 -4.51
C ARG A 181 -1.46 -68.50 -4.13
N VAL A 182 -2.15 -68.44 -2.99
CA VAL A 182 -2.75 -67.21 -2.47
C VAL A 182 -1.66 -66.24 -2.02
N GLN A 183 -0.63 -66.73 -1.32
CA GLN A 183 0.53 -65.90 -0.94
C GLN A 183 1.22 -65.29 -2.14
N GLN A 184 1.43 -66.05 -3.22
CA GLN A 184 2.08 -65.54 -4.42
C GLN A 184 1.25 -64.42 -5.07
N LEU A 185 -0.07 -64.59 -5.17
CA LEU A 185 -0.98 -63.61 -5.79
C LEU A 185 -1.09 -62.32 -4.95
N VAL A 186 -1.12 -62.45 -3.62
CA VAL A 186 -1.07 -61.30 -2.71
C VAL A 186 0.29 -60.59 -2.80
N LYS A 187 1.39 -61.33 -2.93
CA LYS A 187 2.74 -60.76 -3.04
C LYS A 187 2.94 -59.94 -4.31
N GLU A 188 2.47 -60.45 -5.44
CA GLU A 188 2.49 -59.73 -6.72
C GLU A 188 1.63 -58.46 -6.67
N SER A 189 0.43 -58.56 -6.08
CA SER A 189 -0.47 -57.42 -5.89
C SER A 189 0.13 -56.35 -4.98
N HIS A 190 0.71 -56.76 -3.84
CA HIS A 190 1.38 -55.88 -2.89
C HIS A 190 2.59 -55.16 -3.52
N ASN A 191 3.41 -55.87 -4.29
CA ASN A 191 4.54 -55.27 -5.01
C ASN A 191 4.08 -54.26 -6.07
N GLY A 192 3.00 -54.57 -6.80
CA GLY A 192 2.35 -53.65 -7.73
C GLY A 192 1.87 -52.38 -7.03
N LEU A 193 1.17 -52.51 -5.91
CA LEU A 193 0.70 -51.39 -5.10
C LEU A 193 1.87 -50.55 -4.54
N LYS A 194 2.92 -51.18 -3.99
CA LYS A 194 4.14 -50.49 -3.53
C LYS A 194 4.83 -49.70 -4.66
N LYS A 195 4.79 -50.19 -5.90
CA LYS A 195 5.32 -49.48 -7.06
C LYS A 195 4.49 -48.23 -7.38
N ILE A 196 3.17 -48.38 -7.48
CA ILE A 196 2.23 -47.27 -7.74
C ILE A 196 2.37 -46.18 -6.66
N VAL A 197 2.40 -46.58 -5.39
CA VAL A 197 2.57 -45.65 -4.26
C VAL A 197 3.88 -44.87 -4.36
N ARG A 198 4.98 -45.52 -4.75
CA ARG A 198 6.27 -44.83 -4.95
C ARG A 198 6.22 -43.83 -6.09
N GLU A 199 5.59 -44.17 -7.22
CA GLU A 199 5.43 -43.27 -8.36
C GLU A 199 4.58 -42.04 -7.98
N ILE A 200 3.47 -42.25 -7.26
CA ILE A 200 2.62 -41.17 -6.74
C ILE A 200 3.39 -40.25 -5.78
N LYS A 201 4.23 -40.82 -4.89
CA LYS A 201 5.09 -40.03 -3.99
C LYS A 201 6.15 -39.23 -4.75
N ALA A 202 6.72 -39.80 -5.81
CA ALA A 202 7.76 -39.16 -6.62
C ALA A 202 7.21 -38.02 -7.51
N ALA A 203 5.96 -38.11 -7.95
CA ALA A 203 5.31 -37.09 -8.78
C ALA A 203 4.93 -35.80 -8.01
N ARG A 204 5.21 -35.72 -6.70
CA ARG A 204 4.78 -34.60 -5.86
C ARG A 204 5.64 -33.35 -6.03
N PRO A 205 5.04 -32.15 -5.96
CA PRO A 205 5.79 -30.91 -5.90
C PRO A 205 6.71 -30.87 -4.67
N SER A 206 8.00 -30.69 -4.89
CA SER A 206 9.03 -30.59 -3.83
C SER A 206 8.87 -29.37 -2.93
N ASP A 207 8.09 -28.37 -3.36
CA ASP A 207 7.94 -27.09 -2.67
C ASP A 207 6.74 -27.01 -1.72
N SER A 208 5.90 -28.05 -1.65
CA SER A 208 4.71 -28.07 -0.77
C SER A 208 5.07 -27.74 0.69
N GLN A 209 4.43 -26.68 1.21
CA GLN A 209 4.59 -26.23 2.60
C GLN A 209 4.07 -27.28 3.58
N VAL A 210 2.97 -27.96 3.23
CA VAL A 210 2.37 -29.01 4.05
C VAL A 210 3.33 -30.21 4.15
N MET A 211 3.98 -30.57 3.05
CA MET A 211 5.01 -31.62 3.03
C MET A 211 6.23 -31.29 3.90
N LYS A 212 6.76 -30.07 3.80
CA LYS A 212 7.89 -29.62 4.62
C LYS A 212 7.59 -29.69 6.12
N ASN A 213 6.35 -29.36 6.52
CA ASN A 213 5.94 -29.43 7.92
C ASN A 213 5.72 -30.87 8.43
N ILE A 214 5.24 -31.79 7.59
CA ILE A 214 5.04 -33.18 8.01
C ILE A 214 6.37 -33.95 8.01
N LEU A 215 7.22 -33.80 6.99
CA LEU A 215 8.54 -34.45 6.94
C LEU A 215 9.47 -34.05 8.10
N SER A 216 9.32 -32.82 8.60
CA SER A 216 10.05 -32.35 9.79
C SER A 216 9.48 -32.88 11.12
N ILE A 217 8.24 -33.37 11.13
CA ILE A 217 7.65 -34.09 12.26
C ILE A 217 8.06 -35.57 12.22
N THR A 218 8.03 -36.22 11.06
CA THR A 218 8.48 -37.63 10.94
C THR A 218 9.98 -37.80 11.18
N LYS A 219 10.83 -36.80 10.87
CA LYS A 219 12.25 -36.83 11.27
C LYS A 219 12.47 -36.73 12.79
N ARG A 220 11.50 -36.22 13.55
CA ARG A 220 11.56 -36.17 15.02
C ARG A 220 11.03 -37.45 15.70
N GLY A 221 10.40 -38.36 14.94
CA GLY A 221 9.92 -39.65 15.44
C GLY A 221 10.89 -40.83 15.24
N PHE A 222 12.03 -40.61 14.59
CA PHE A 222 13.09 -41.60 14.38
C PHE A 222 14.42 -41.09 14.96
N GLN A 223 14.48 -40.89 16.27
CA GLN A 223 15.73 -41.13 16.98
C GLN A 223 15.65 -42.57 17.47
N GLN A 224 16.51 -43.43 16.92
CA GLN A 224 16.77 -44.75 17.50
C GLN A 224 17.27 -44.52 18.93
N ASP A 225 16.54 -45.05 19.90
CA ASP A 225 17.10 -45.40 21.21
C ASP A 225 18.19 -46.45 20.96
N GLU A 226 19.42 -46.00 20.75
CA GLU A 226 20.60 -46.82 21.05
C GLU A 226 20.90 -46.60 22.52
N GLY A 227 20.56 -47.60 23.34
CA GLY A 227 20.78 -47.55 24.78
C GLY A 227 22.26 -47.65 25.18
N GLY A 228 22.52 -47.15 26.39
CA GLY A 228 23.59 -47.65 27.26
C GLY A 228 24.76 -46.69 27.50
N GLY A 229 24.74 -46.00 28.63
CA GLY A 229 25.89 -45.26 29.16
C GLY A 229 25.49 -44.47 30.40
N GLU A 230 25.75 -45.06 31.56
CA GLU A 230 25.54 -44.48 32.89
C GLU A 230 26.30 -43.16 33.08
N ASP A 231 25.72 -42.30 33.91
CA ASP A 231 26.37 -41.63 35.05
C ASP A 231 26.27 -40.09 35.10
N ASP A 232 25.57 -39.67 36.17
CA ASP A 232 25.59 -38.44 36.95
C ASP A 232 25.45 -37.03 36.34
N GLY A 233 24.49 -36.29 36.92
CA GLY A 233 24.78 -34.92 37.36
C GLY A 233 24.04 -33.77 36.67
N ASP A 234 22.73 -33.69 36.92
CA ASP A 234 22.10 -32.50 37.51
C ASP A 234 22.05 -31.12 36.79
N VAL A 235 20.95 -30.42 37.08
CA VAL A 235 20.66 -28.98 36.88
C VAL A 235 20.16 -28.50 35.51
N ILE A 236 18.83 -28.56 35.43
CA ILE A 236 17.92 -27.67 34.71
C ILE A 236 18.36 -26.19 34.85
N ARG A 237 18.69 -25.52 33.73
CA ARG A 237 18.77 -24.05 33.67
C ARG A 237 17.64 -23.48 32.81
N VAL A 238 16.52 -23.19 33.47
CA VAL A 238 15.44 -22.36 32.94
C VAL A 238 15.95 -20.93 32.80
N ASN A 239 16.09 -20.43 31.57
CA ASN A 239 16.39 -19.00 31.35
C ASN A 239 15.09 -18.24 31.04
N LYS A 240 14.38 -17.86 32.10
CA LYS A 240 13.41 -16.75 32.08
C LYS A 240 14.23 -15.47 32.00
N HIS A 241 14.13 -14.70 30.91
CA HIS A 241 14.31 -13.26 30.97
C HIS A 241 13.21 -12.58 30.13
N GLN A 242 12.17 -12.20 30.87
CA GLN A 242 11.16 -11.23 30.52
C GLN A 242 11.53 -9.96 31.31
N ARG A 243 11.85 -8.88 30.59
CA ARG A 243 11.90 -7.47 31.05
C ARG A 243 11.34 -6.71 29.85
N ILE A 244 10.15 -6.12 29.86
CA ILE A 244 9.68 -5.00 30.71
C ILE A 244 10.82 -4.03 30.99
N GLU A 245 11.02 -3.10 30.06
CA GLU A 245 10.82 -1.66 30.24
C GLU A 245 10.40 -1.04 28.91
#